data_AF-A0A9E1RI89-F1
#
_entry.id   AF-A0A9E1RI89-F1
#
_cell.length_a   1.000
_cell.length_b   1.000
_cell.length_c   1.000
_cell.angle_alpha   90.00
_cell.angle_beta   90.00
_cell.angle_gamma   90.00
#
_symmetry.space_group_name_H-M   'P 1'
#
loop_
_entity.id
_entity.type
_entity.pdbx_description
1 polymer ?
#
loop_
_entity_poly.entity_id
_entity_poly.type
_entity_poly.pdbx_seq_one_letter_code
_entity_poly.pdbx_strand_id
1 'polypeptide(L)'
;YKNKILSLPCLILLGFSCIGIVLPSESKADIYDDITQVFIADDTIKLEQELVQYEAPLFEAEENLINVSNEIDIVTNEVNNATQELLISEQTLIAYQDNLDNELNDLVTTLNEMPAGSDEYLEFESDIATLVDIMLSEEDPAIIELKNRIIEANIELATAEDTLLNINENYSESLSALEFLNNQVSDLNNTYNEELSLLKSQLNLLTEDQVAALDNNLKNVYKKGNLLALSSSDLIDIIGNNYNKKQINSLVKAYETETKFYEKAQSLLLKAEETGNDKLILSAARAMDNAEKQKNKFLEKINKEQDKKIKKAEKEITKSLNKESKEKEKDSDIKSKTNKKDSDKKSKTNKKNSDKKSKKEKTTS
;
A
#
# COMPACT_ATOMS: atom_id res chain seq x y z
N TYR A 1 -16.52 -32.71 4.71
CA TYR A 1 -15.98 -31.75 3.72
C TYR A 1 -14.47 -31.86 3.72
N LYS A 2 -13.95 -32.88 3.03
CA LYS A 2 -12.51 -33.20 3.03
C LYS A 2 -11.81 -32.57 1.83
N ASN A 3 -10.66 -31.96 2.11
CA ASN A 3 -9.55 -31.68 1.20
C ASN A 3 -9.77 -30.59 0.14
N LYS A 4 -9.47 -29.34 0.51
CA LYS A 4 -8.75 -28.38 -0.34
C LYS A 4 -8.35 -27.10 0.43
N ILE A 5 -7.70 -27.24 1.58
CA ILE A 5 -6.83 -26.16 2.07
C ILE A 5 -5.48 -26.43 1.43
N LEU A 6 -5.32 -25.87 0.22
CA LEU A 6 -4.03 -25.76 -0.42
C LEU A 6 -3.15 -24.98 0.55
N SER A 7 -2.17 -25.66 1.14
CA SER A 7 -1.02 -25.00 1.76
C SER A 7 -0.53 -23.95 0.77
N LEU A 8 -0.55 -22.68 1.15
CA LEU A 8 0.14 -21.60 0.46
C LEU A 8 1.51 -21.51 1.15
N PRO A 9 2.55 -22.25 0.73
CA PRO A 9 3.83 -22.13 1.39
C PRO A 9 4.54 -20.94 0.76
N CYS A 10 4.80 -19.91 1.55
CA CYS A 10 6.14 -19.32 1.60
C CYS A 10 6.72 -18.80 0.25
N LEU A 11 5.93 -18.05 -0.53
CA LEU A 11 6.34 -17.56 -1.86
C LEU A 11 6.34 -16.03 -2.00
N ILE A 12 6.73 -15.31 -0.94
CA ILE A 12 7.19 -13.91 -1.04
C ILE A 12 8.66 -13.89 -0.59
N LEU A 13 9.49 -14.59 -1.35
CA LEU A 13 10.94 -14.53 -1.24
C LEU A 13 11.42 -13.40 -2.14
N LEU A 14 11.66 -12.24 -1.53
CA LEU A 14 12.56 -11.15 -1.95
C LEU A 14 12.90 -11.11 -3.45
N GLY A 15 12.08 -10.40 -4.22
CA GLY A 15 12.26 -10.17 -5.65
C GLY A 15 13.05 -8.91 -6.01
N PHE A 16 14.02 -8.46 -5.20
CA PHE A 16 14.98 -7.44 -5.65
C PHE A 16 16.06 -8.09 -6.52
N SER A 17 15.67 -8.50 -7.74
CA SER A 17 16.63 -8.90 -8.76
C SER A 17 17.38 -7.66 -9.23
N CYS A 18 18.68 -7.63 -8.94
CA CYS A 18 19.62 -6.64 -9.45
C CYS A 18 19.65 -6.72 -10.98
N ILE A 19 18.94 -5.83 -11.67
CA ILE A 19 18.99 -5.70 -13.12
C ILE A 19 20.30 -4.97 -13.47
N GLY A 20 21.32 -5.76 -13.78
CA GLY A 20 22.56 -5.25 -14.38
C GLY A 20 22.34 -4.94 -15.86
N ILE A 21 22.55 -3.68 -16.27
CA ILE A 21 22.59 -3.29 -17.68
C ILE A 21 23.76 -2.32 -17.93
N VAL A 22 24.47 -2.62 -19.01
CA VAL A 22 25.64 -1.93 -19.57
C VAL A 22 25.29 -0.49 -19.97
N LEU A 23 26.07 0.49 -19.49
CA LEU A 23 25.87 1.92 -19.74
C LEU A 23 27.03 2.59 -20.49
N PRO A 24 26.74 3.60 -21.35
CA PRO A 24 27.75 4.41 -22.03
C PRO A 24 28.22 5.56 -21.13
N SER A 25 29.55 5.67 -20.99
CA SER A 25 30.32 6.65 -20.20
C SER A 25 30.23 6.52 -18.66
N GLU A 26 31.40 6.42 -18.02
CA GLU A 26 31.58 6.18 -16.57
C GLU A 26 30.86 7.22 -15.69
N SER A 27 30.88 8.51 -16.07
CA SER A 27 30.28 9.57 -15.24
C SER A 27 28.75 9.53 -15.15
N LYS A 28 28.06 9.01 -16.19
CA LYS A 28 26.61 8.88 -16.16
C LYS A 28 26.20 7.61 -15.42
N ALA A 29 27.00 6.54 -15.50
CA ALA A 29 26.78 5.30 -14.77
C ALA A 29 26.82 5.50 -13.25
N ASP A 30 27.79 6.26 -12.73
CA ASP A 30 27.89 6.56 -11.29
C ASP A 30 26.65 7.31 -10.76
N ILE A 31 26.11 8.26 -11.54
CA ILE A 31 24.91 9.01 -11.17
C ILE A 31 23.66 8.12 -11.25
N TYR A 32 23.61 7.17 -12.18
CA TYR A 32 22.53 6.19 -12.22
C TYR A 32 22.52 5.32 -10.96
N ASP A 33 23.66 4.82 -10.51
CA ASP A 33 23.74 4.02 -9.27
C ASP A 33 23.37 4.87 -8.04
N ASP A 34 23.87 6.10 -7.93
CA ASP A 34 23.56 7.01 -6.82
C ASP A 34 22.07 7.41 -6.81
N ILE A 35 21.46 7.67 -7.97
CA ILE A 35 20.02 7.98 -8.06
C ILE A 35 19.17 6.74 -7.77
N THR A 36 19.55 5.55 -8.23
CA THR A 36 18.75 4.34 -7.99
C THR A 36 18.78 3.92 -6.52
N GLN A 37 19.87 4.21 -5.79
CA GLN A 37 19.96 3.98 -4.34
C GLN A 37 19.24 5.04 -3.49
N VAL A 38 19.18 6.29 -3.96
CA VAL A 38 18.53 7.40 -3.25
C VAL A 38 16.99 7.31 -3.30
N PHE A 39 16.45 6.54 -4.23
CA PHE A 39 15.02 6.49 -4.55
C PHE A 39 14.26 5.28 -4.00
N ILE A 40 14.84 4.51 -3.07
CA ILE A 40 14.05 3.51 -2.34
C ILE A 40 13.10 4.28 -1.41
N ALA A 41 11.83 4.34 -1.82
CA ALA A 41 10.80 5.13 -1.16
C ALA A 41 10.57 4.59 0.26
N ASP A 42 10.60 5.52 1.20
CA ASP A 42 10.26 5.34 2.62
C ASP A 42 8.87 4.68 2.80
N ASP A 43 7.96 4.94 1.87
CA ASP A 43 6.62 4.32 1.82
C ASP A 43 6.68 2.80 1.57
N THR A 44 7.64 2.31 0.78
CA THR A 44 7.80 0.86 0.53
C THR A 44 8.29 0.13 1.77
N ILE A 45 9.24 0.72 2.51
CA ILE A 45 9.75 0.15 3.77
C ILE A 45 8.65 0.16 4.84
N LYS A 46 7.85 1.22 4.91
CA LYS A 46 6.73 1.31 5.84
C LYS A 46 5.63 0.28 5.53
N LEU A 47 5.27 0.11 4.25
CA LEU A 47 4.31 -0.90 3.80
C LEU A 47 4.83 -2.33 4.06
N GLU A 48 6.11 -2.61 3.81
CA GLU A 48 6.71 -3.91 4.14
C GLU A 48 6.68 -4.20 5.64
N GLN A 49 6.95 -3.20 6.49
CA GLN A 49 6.84 -3.35 7.95
C GLN A 49 5.40 -3.59 8.40
N GLU A 50 4.42 -2.89 7.81
CA GLU A 50 3.00 -3.15 8.06
C GLU A 50 2.62 -4.57 7.61
N LEU A 51 3.18 -5.07 6.50
CA LEU A 51 2.91 -6.42 5.97
C LEU A 51 3.34 -7.52 6.95
N VAL A 52 4.52 -7.37 7.56
CA VAL A 52 5.04 -8.29 8.58
C VAL A 52 4.13 -8.36 9.81
N GLN A 53 3.41 -7.27 10.15
CA GLN A 53 2.48 -7.27 11.28
C GLN A 53 1.25 -8.15 11.05
N TYR A 54 0.90 -8.45 9.79
CA TYR A 54 -0.25 -9.31 9.46
C TYR A 54 0.16 -10.77 9.18
N GLU A 55 1.42 -11.05 8.82
CA GLU A 55 1.89 -12.42 8.57
C GLU A 55 1.89 -13.30 9.82
N ALA A 56 2.39 -12.76 10.96
CA ALA A 56 2.49 -13.54 12.19
C ALA A 56 1.11 -13.92 12.79
N PRO A 57 0.14 -12.99 12.90
CA PRO A 57 -1.22 -13.34 13.33
C PRO A 57 -1.92 -14.34 12.40
N LEU A 58 -1.64 -14.30 11.09
CA LEU A 58 -2.24 -15.22 10.13
C LEU A 58 -1.72 -16.65 10.35
N PHE A 59 -0.42 -16.80 10.59
CA PHE A 59 0.17 -18.10 10.94
C PHE A 59 -0.39 -18.66 12.26
N GLU A 60 -0.52 -17.81 13.28
CA GLU A 60 -1.12 -18.20 14.56
C GLU A 60 -2.60 -18.59 14.40
N ALA A 61 -3.36 -17.88 13.56
CA ALA A 61 -4.74 -18.21 13.25
C ALA A 61 -4.85 -19.55 12.49
N GLU A 62 -3.95 -19.86 11.56
CA GLU A 62 -3.91 -21.15 10.87
C GLU A 62 -3.64 -22.32 11.83
N GLU A 63 -2.66 -22.16 12.73
CA GLU A 63 -2.34 -23.17 13.74
C GLU A 63 -3.53 -23.40 14.68
N ASN A 64 -4.15 -22.32 15.16
CA ASN A 64 -5.34 -22.40 16.02
C ASN A 64 -6.52 -23.07 15.31
N LEU A 65 -6.73 -22.80 14.01
CA LEU A 65 -7.80 -23.42 13.23
C LEU A 65 -7.61 -24.94 13.09
N ILE A 66 -6.37 -25.40 12.90
CA ILE A 66 -6.04 -26.83 12.86
C ILE A 66 -6.31 -27.46 14.23
N ASN A 67 -5.88 -26.81 15.32
CA ASN A 67 -6.05 -27.35 16.67
C ASN A 67 -7.52 -27.49 17.07
N VAL A 68 -8.33 -26.43 16.87
CA VAL A 68 -9.77 -26.45 17.17
C VAL A 68 -10.50 -27.44 16.27
N SER A 69 -10.12 -27.57 14.99
CA SER A 69 -10.71 -28.58 14.11
C SER A 69 -10.45 -30.01 14.62
N ASN A 70 -9.26 -30.29 15.16
CA ASN A 70 -8.96 -31.61 15.71
C ASN A 70 -9.75 -31.89 16.99
N GLU A 71 -9.94 -30.87 17.83
CA GLU A 71 -10.75 -30.95 19.05
C GLU A 71 -12.21 -31.28 18.75
N ILE A 72 -12.81 -30.60 17.76
CA ILE A 72 -14.17 -30.91 17.27
C ILE A 72 -14.28 -32.37 16.82
N ASP A 73 -13.30 -32.88 16.07
CA ASP A 73 -13.30 -34.28 15.63
C ASP A 73 -13.25 -35.26 16.82
N ILE A 74 -12.48 -34.94 17.87
CA ILE A 74 -12.38 -35.76 19.09
C ILE A 74 -13.73 -35.76 19.83
N VAL A 75 -14.27 -34.59 20.16
CA VAL A 75 -15.52 -34.44 20.91
C VAL A 75 -16.69 -35.07 20.14
N THR A 76 -16.73 -34.92 18.81
CA THR A 76 -17.73 -35.58 17.96
C THR A 76 -17.69 -37.09 18.09
N ASN A 77 -16.49 -37.70 18.14
CA ASN A 77 -16.36 -39.14 18.34
C ASN A 77 -16.81 -39.56 19.74
N GLU A 78 -16.54 -38.77 20.77
CA GLU A 78 -16.99 -39.03 22.14
C GLU A 78 -18.52 -39.00 22.26
N VAL A 79 -19.18 -38.00 21.66
CA VAL A 79 -20.65 -37.92 21.59
C VAL A 79 -21.23 -39.15 20.90
N ASN A 80 -20.65 -39.56 19.76
CA ASN A 80 -21.12 -40.72 19.02
C ASN A 80 -20.98 -42.01 19.85
N ASN A 81 -19.85 -42.20 20.53
CA ASN A 81 -19.62 -43.36 21.39
C ASN A 81 -20.60 -43.39 22.57
N ALA A 82 -20.76 -42.26 23.28
CA ALA A 82 -21.70 -42.16 24.40
C ALA A 82 -23.15 -42.41 23.97
N THR A 83 -23.53 -41.95 22.77
CA THR A 83 -24.87 -42.19 22.19
C THR A 83 -25.09 -43.67 21.89
N GLN A 84 -24.07 -44.38 21.39
CA GLN A 84 -24.15 -45.82 21.16
C GLN A 84 -24.25 -46.60 22.49
N GLU A 85 -23.47 -46.20 23.50
CA GLU A 85 -23.55 -46.78 24.85
C GLU A 85 -24.95 -46.60 25.45
N LEU A 86 -25.53 -45.41 25.33
CA LEU A 86 -26.90 -45.12 25.78
C LEU A 86 -27.92 -46.02 25.07
N LEU A 87 -27.83 -46.14 23.74
CA LEU A 87 -28.74 -46.98 22.97
C LEU A 87 -28.68 -48.46 23.41
N ILE A 88 -27.48 -48.98 23.67
CA ILE A 88 -27.29 -50.35 24.15
C ILE A 88 -27.87 -50.51 25.56
N SER A 89 -27.65 -49.53 26.44
CA SER A 89 -28.18 -49.55 27.80
C SER A 89 -29.72 -49.49 27.82
N GLU A 90 -30.32 -48.65 26.99
CA GLU A 90 -31.79 -48.58 26.83
C GLU A 90 -32.37 -49.89 26.30
N GLN A 91 -31.75 -50.52 25.30
CA GLN A 91 -32.16 -51.83 24.79
C GLN A 91 -32.06 -52.92 25.86
N THR A 92 -31.01 -52.87 26.70
CA THR A 92 -30.83 -53.82 27.79
C THR A 92 -31.90 -53.64 28.86
N LEU A 93 -32.25 -52.39 29.19
CA LEU A 93 -33.31 -52.09 30.14
C LEU A 93 -34.69 -52.57 29.64
N ILE A 94 -34.99 -52.36 28.36
CA ILE A 94 -36.23 -52.87 27.74
C ILE A 94 -36.28 -54.39 27.83
N ALA A 95 -35.20 -55.09 27.49
CA ALA A 95 -35.15 -56.56 27.58
C ALA A 95 -35.30 -57.06 29.03
N TYR A 96 -34.78 -56.31 30.01
CA TYR A 96 -34.96 -56.61 31.43
C TYR A 96 -36.42 -56.40 31.88
N GLN A 97 -37.07 -55.31 31.44
CA GLN A 97 -38.48 -55.05 31.71
C GLN A 97 -39.38 -56.12 31.10
N ASP A 98 -39.16 -56.51 29.83
CA ASP A 98 -39.90 -57.59 29.17
C ASP A 98 -39.79 -58.92 29.95
N ASN A 99 -38.61 -59.20 30.54
CA ASN A 99 -38.41 -60.40 31.35
C ASN A 99 -39.17 -60.33 32.69
N LEU A 100 -39.12 -59.18 33.38
CA LEU A 100 -39.89 -58.95 34.61
C LEU A 100 -41.40 -59.03 34.36
N ASP A 101 -41.90 -58.49 33.25
CA ASP A 101 -43.31 -58.59 32.85
C ASP A 101 -43.74 -60.05 32.63
N ASN A 102 -42.88 -60.85 31.98
CA ASN A 102 -43.15 -62.28 31.79
C ASN A 102 -43.15 -63.03 33.12
N GLU A 103 -42.19 -62.78 34.00
CA GLU A 103 -42.12 -63.38 35.35
C GLU A 103 -43.33 -63.00 36.21
N LEU A 104 -43.75 -61.72 36.15
CA LEU A 104 -44.95 -61.25 36.83
C LEU A 104 -46.21 -61.96 36.32
N ASN A 105 -46.35 -62.09 35.00
CA ASN A 105 -47.49 -62.79 34.39
C ASN A 105 -47.52 -64.28 34.78
N ASP A 106 -46.38 -64.95 34.83
CA ASP A 106 -46.26 -66.34 35.26
C ASP A 106 -46.62 -66.52 36.74
N LEU A 107 -46.11 -65.64 37.62
CA LEU A 107 -46.44 -65.63 39.06
C LEU A 107 -47.94 -65.38 39.29
N VAL A 108 -48.53 -64.39 38.61
CA VAL A 108 -49.97 -64.07 38.73
C VAL A 108 -50.83 -65.22 38.22
N THR A 109 -50.46 -65.85 37.11
CA THR A 109 -51.18 -67.01 36.56
C THR A 109 -51.17 -68.17 37.56
N THR A 110 -50.00 -68.45 38.14
CA THR A 110 -49.83 -69.52 39.13
C THR A 110 -50.62 -69.22 40.42
N LEU A 111 -50.57 -67.98 40.91
CA LEU A 111 -51.33 -67.54 42.10
C LEU A 111 -52.84 -67.72 41.90
N ASN A 112 -53.37 -67.42 40.70
CA ASN A 112 -54.78 -67.57 40.38
C ASN A 112 -55.27 -69.04 40.37
N GLU A 113 -54.37 -70.00 40.18
CA GLU A 113 -54.67 -71.43 40.21
C GLU A 113 -54.58 -72.03 41.62
N MET A 114 -54.03 -71.29 42.59
CA MET A 114 -53.84 -71.74 43.98
C MET A 114 -55.04 -71.48 44.90
N PRO A 115 -55.25 -72.33 45.93
CA PRO A 115 -56.26 -72.10 46.94
C PRO A 115 -55.87 -70.90 47.82
N ALA A 116 -56.75 -69.89 47.83
CA ALA A 116 -56.57 -68.65 48.58
C ALA A 116 -56.32 -68.92 50.09
N GLY A 117 -55.33 -68.23 50.65
CA GLY A 117 -54.98 -68.30 52.06
C GLY A 117 -54.16 -69.53 52.48
N SER A 118 -53.64 -70.29 51.52
CA SER A 118 -52.57 -71.26 51.80
C SER A 118 -51.24 -70.54 52.06
N ASP A 119 -50.31 -71.20 52.75
CA ASP A 119 -48.99 -70.63 53.03
C ASP A 119 -48.23 -70.31 51.72
N GLU A 120 -48.35 -71.18 50.71
CA GLU A 120 -47.78 -71.01 49.36
C GLU A 120 -48.43 -69.81 48.62
N TYR A 121 -49.73 -69.54 48.83
CA TYR A 121 -50.40 -68.37 48.27
C TYR A 121 -49.83 -67.06 48.81
N LEU A 122 -49.58 -66.99 50.13
CA LEU A 122 -49.03 -65.79 50.77
C LEU A 122 -47.57 -65.54 50.36
N GLU A 123 -46.80 -66.58 50.08
CA GLU A 123 -45.43 -66.47 49.55
C GLU A 123 -45.44 -65.86 48.14
N PHE A 124 -46.29 -66.37 47.23
CA PHE A 124 -46.43 -65.79 45.89
C PHE A 124 -46.97 -64.35 45.89
N GLU A 125 -47.88 -64.00 46.80
CA GLU A 125 -48.37 -62.62 46.94
C GLU A 125 -47.23 -61.67 47.37
N SER A 126 -46.34 -62.14 48.25
CA SER A 126 -45.14 -61.40 48.66
C SER A 126 -44.13 -61.25 47.51
N ASP A 127 -43.92 -62.31 46.72
CA ASP A 127 -43.00 -62.27 45.58
C ASP A 127 -43.50 -61.32 44.48
N ILE A 128 -44.81 -61.33 44.20
CA ILE A 128 -45.45 -60.37 43.27
C ILE A 128 -45.29 -58.94 43.78
N ALA A 129 -45.51 -58.67 45.07
CA ALA A 129 -45.34 -57.34 45.64
C ALA A 129 -43.89 -56.85 45.50
N THR A 130 -42.91 -57.73 45.73
CA THR A 130 -41.49 -57.42 45.59
C THR A 130 -41.13 -57.12 44.13
N LEU A 131 -41.66 -57.89 43.19
CA LEU A 131 -41.41 -57.70 41.75
C LEU A 131 -42.02 -56.38 41.24
N VAL A 132 -43.24 -56.05 41.68
CA VAL A 132 -43.89 -54.77 41.35
C VAL A 132 -43.10 -53.59 41.92
N ASP A 133 -42.58 -53.70 43.15
CA ASP A 133 -41.72 -52.66 43.74
C ASP A 133 -40.42 -52.47 42.93
N ILE A 134 -39.83 -53.54 42.39
CA ILE A 134 -38.66 -53.47 41.49
C ILE A 134 -39.03 -52.76 40.18
N MET A 135 -40.16 -53.11 39.56
CA MET A 135 -40.63 -52.50 38.30
C MET A 135 -40.98 -51.01 38.44
N LEU A 136 -41.38 -50.57 39.64
CA LEU A 136 -41.69 -49.18 39.95
C LEU A 136 -40.46 -48.34 40.34
N SER A 137 -39.28 -48.95 40.44
CA SER A 137 -38.05 -48.21 40.74
C SER A 137 -37.68 -47.22 39.62
N GLU A 138 -37.08 -46.09 40.00
CA GLU A 138 -36.74 -44.98 39.09
C GLU A 138 -35.68 -45.37 38.04
N GLU A 139 -35.52 -44.50 37.03
CA GLU A 139 -34.58 -44.64 35.90
C GLU A 139 -33.16 -45.03 36.35
N ASP A 140 -32.53 -45.96 35.61
CA ASP A 140 -31.21 -46.51 35.90
C ASP A 140 -30.15 -45.38 36.06
N PRO A 141 -29.43 -45.29 37.21
CA PRO A 141 -28.38 -44.31 37.41
C PRO A 141 -27.32 -44.26 36.30
N ALA A 142 -27.02 -45.39 35.65
CA ALA A 142 -26.08 -45.44 34.53
C ALA A 142 -26.61 -44.72 33.27
N ILE A 143 -27.93 -44.80 33.03
CA ILE A 143 -28.59 -44.06 31.93
C ILE A 143 -28.55 -42.56 32.21
N ILE A 144 -28.80 -42.16 33.46
CA ILE A 144 -28.72 -40.74 33.87
C ILE A 144 -27.29 -40.21 33.67
N GLU A 145 -26.27 -40.97 34.08
CA GLU A 145 -24.86 -40.60 33.88
C GLU A 145 -24.50 -40.45 32.40
N LEU A 146 -24.91 -41.40 31.54
CA LEU A 146 -24.69 -41.32 30.10
C LEU A 146 -25.37 -40.11 29.46
N LYS A 147 -26.62 -39.80 29.87
CA LYS A 147 -27.33 -38.61 29.41
C LYS A 147 -26.60 -37.32 29.80
N ASN A 148 -26.10 -37.23 31.03
CA ASN A 148 -25.32 -36.07 31.47
C ASN A 148 -24.01 -35.94 30.68
N ARG A 149 -23.31 -37.06 30.43
CA ARG A 149 -22.07 -37.06 29.64
C ARG A 149 -22.30 -36.58 28.20
N ILE A 150 -23.42 -36.96 27.58
CA ILE A 150 -23.83 -36.47 26.25
C ILE A 150 -24.14 -34.97 26.29
N ILE A 151 -24.82 -34.48 27.33
CA ILE A 151 -25.12 -33.04 27.49
C ILE A 151 -23.83 -32.23 27.62
N GLU A 152 -22.90 -32.65 28.48
CA GLU A 152 -21.61 -31.97 28.68
C GLU A 152 -20.79 -31.93 27.40
N ALA A 153 -20.65 -33.06 26.70
CA ALA A 153 -19.91 -33.12 25.44
C ALA A 153 -20.55 -32.26 24.33
N ASN A 154 -21.88 -32.16 24.28
CA ASN A 154 -22.55 -31.26 23.33
C ASN A 154 -22.32 -29.76 23.65
N ILE A 155 -22.23 -29.40 24.93
CA ILE A 155 -21.89 -28.03 25.34
C ILE A 155 -20.46 -27.69 24.93
N GLU A 156 -19.52 -28.62 25.12
CA GLU A 156 -18.13 -28.47 24.68
C GLU A 156 -18.03 -28.34 23.15
N LEU A 157 -18.74 -29.19 22.40
CA LEU A 157 -18.81 -29.12 20.94
C LEU A 157 -19.31 -27.75 20.47
N ALA A 158 -20.41 -27.25 21.04
CA ALA A 158 -20.96 -25.94 20.68
C ALA A 158 -19.96 -24.80 20.96
N THR A 159 -19.21 -24.89 22.07
CA THR A 159 -18.18 -23.90 22.42
C THR A 159 -17.01 -23.92 21.44
N ALA A 160 -16.57 -25.12 21.03
CA ALA A 160 -15.51 -25.29 20.04
C ALA A 160 -15.94 -24.78 18.65
N GLU A 161 -17.19 -25.03 18.25
CA GLU A 161 -17.77 -24.53 17.00
C GLU A 161 -17.84 -22.98 16.97
N ASP A 162 -18.31 -22.36 18.05
CA ASP A 162 -18.32 -20.89 18.19
C ASP A 162 -16.90 -20.29 18.13
N THR A 163 -15.94 -20.96 18.76
CA THR A 163 -14.53 -20.56 18.72
C THR A 163 -13.97 -20.65 17.30
N LEU A 164 -14.26 -21.73 16.59
CA LEU A 164 -13.86 -21.92 15.19
C LEU A 164 -14.45 -20.83 14.30
N LEU A 165 -15.71 -20.46 14.49
CA LEU A 165 -16.37 -19.40 13.73
C LEU A 165 -15.63 -18.06 13.89
N ASN A 166 -15.33 -17.67 15.14
CA ASN A 166 -14.61 -16.43 15.44
C ASN A 166 -13.19 -16.41 14.85
N ILE A 167 -12.45 -17.53 14.96
CA ILE A 167 -11.13 -17.66 14.32
C ILE A 167 -11.24 -17.47 12.81
N ASN A 168 -12.25 -18.06 12.17
CA ASN A 168 -12.43 -17.99 10.73
C ASN A 168 -12.83 -16.58 10.25
N GLU A 169 -13.61 -15.85 11.04
CA GLU A 169 -13.92 -14.43 10.80
C GLU A 169 -12.64 -13.58 10.86
N ASN A 170 -11.87 -13.69 11.94
CA ASN A 170 -10.60 -12.94 12.09
C ASN A 170 -9.57 -13.28 11.00
N TYR A 171 -9.49 -14.56 10.61
CA TYR A 171 -8.63 -15.00 9.51
C TYR A 171 -9.04 -14.37 8.17
N SER A 172 -10.34 -14.35 7.87
CA SER A 172 -10.87 -13.73 6.65
C SER A 172 -10.63 -12.23 6.60
N GLU A 173 -10.77 -11.53 7.73
CA GLU A 173 -10.46 -10.10 7.84
C GLU A 173 -8.97 -9.83 7.60
N SER A 174 -8.10 -10.61 8.24
CA SER A 174 -6.64 -10.48 8.11
C SER A 174 -6.18 -10.76 6.67
N LEU A 175 -6.75 -11.77 6.02
CA LEU A 175 -6.45 -12.09 4.62
C LEU A 175 -6.86 -10.96 3.67
N SER A 176 -8.04 -10.36 3.90
CA SER A 176 -8.53 -9.23 3.11
C SER A 176 -7.64 -7.99 3.27
N ALA A 177 -7.19 -7.72 4.50
CA ALA A 177 -6.24 -6.64 4.78
C ALA A 177 -4.89 -6.86 4.10
N LEU A 178 -4.38 -8.09 4.13
CA LEU A 178 -3.13 -8.46 3.45
C LEU A 178 -3.22 -8.29 1.93
N GLU A 179 -4.32 -8.73 1.31
CA GLU A 179 -4.54 -8.56 -0.13
C GLU A 179 -4.61 -7.08 -0.51
N PHE A 180 -5.29 -6.26 0.29
CA PHE A 180 -5.34 -4.81 0.11
C PHE A 180 -3.94 -4.17 0.19
N LEU A 181 -3.14 -4.55 1.19
CA LEU A 181 -1.78 -4.03 1.37
C LEU A 181 -0.86 -4.46 0.21
N ASN A 182 -0.97 -5.71 -0.24
CA ASN A 182 -0.20 -6.23 -1.36
C ASN A 182 -0.53 -5.50 -2.68
N ASN A 183 -1.82 -5.19 -2.91
CA ASN A 183 -2.22 -4.36 -4.05
C ASN A 183 -1.61 -2.94 -3.97
N GLN A 184 -1.60 -2.32 -2.79
CA GLN A 184 -0.94 -1.02 -2.61
C GLN A 184 0.57 -1.08 -2.89
N VAL A 185 1.27 -2.11 -2.42
CA VAL A 185 2.70 -2.31 -2.71
C VAL A 185 2.94 -2.48 -4.21
N SER A 186 2.09 -3.25 -4.90
CA SER A 186 2.15 -3.42 -6.35
C SER A 186 1.96 -2.10 -7.09
N ASP A 187 0.95 -1.30 -6.72
CA ASP A 187 0.68 0.01 -7.30
C ASP A 187 1.82 1.00 -7.06
N LEU A 188 2.38 1.01 -5.86
CA LEU A 188 3.54 1.83 -5.50
C LEU A 188 4.78 1.43 -6.33
N ASN A 189 5.02 0.13 -6.49
CA ASN A 189 6.13 -0.38 -7.29
C ASN A 189 5.97 -0.06 -8.78
N ASN A 190 4.74 -0.12 -9.31
CA ASN A 190 4.47 0.31 -10.68
C ASN A 190 4.75 1.81 -10.85
N THR A 191 4.23 2.64 -9.96
CA THR A 191 4.48 4.09 -9.93
C THR A 191 5.97 4.40 -9.84
N TYR A 192 6.70 3.69 -8.99
CA TYR A 192 8.14 3.80 -8.84
C TYR A 192 8.89 3.46 -10.13
N ASN A 193 8.53 2.36 -10.80
CA ASN A 193 9.18 1.95 -12.03
C ASN A 193 8.90 2.92 -13.19
N GLU A 194 7.70 3.47 -13.27
CA GLU A 194 7.35 4.52 -14.22
C GLU A 194 8.17 5.79 -13.98
N GLU A 195 8.24 6.25 -12.73
CA GLU A 195 9.01 7.44 -12.34
C GLU A 195 10.51 7.24 -12.58
N LEU A 196 11.06 6.08 -12.24
CA LEU A 196 12.45 5.73 -12.50
C LEU A 196 12.74 5.75 -14.01
N SER A 197 11.84 5.22 -14.84
CA SER A 197 11.96 5.25 -16.30
C SER A 197 11.98 6.69 -16.84
N LEU A 198 11.06 7.53 -16.36
CA LEU A 198 10.99 8.96 -16.73
C LEU A 198 12.27 9.69 -16.34
N LEU A 199 12.73 9.48 -15.11
CA LEU A 199 13.93 10.10 -14.57
C LEU A 199 15.17 9.69 -15.37
N LYS A 200 15.28 8.39 -15.73
CA LYS A 200 16.36 7.91 -16.61
C LYS A 200 16.36 8.60 -17.98
N SER A 201 15.17 8.81 -18.55
CA SER A 201 15.05 9.50 -19.85
C SER A 201 15.48 10.96 -19.77
N GLN A 202 15.11 11.66 -18.70
CA GLN A 202 15.41 13.08 -18.49
C GLN A 202 16.87 13.31 -18.13
N LEU A 203 17.49 12.39 -17.37
CA LEU A 203 18.92 12.48 -17.05
C LEU A 203 19.78 12.56 -18.32
N ASN A 204 19.37 11.88 -19.39
CA ASN A 204 20.06 11.92 -20.68
C ASN A 204 19.93 13.27 -21.40
N LEU A 205 18.95 14.10 -21.04
CA LEU A 205 18.72 15.42 -21.62
C LEU A 205 19.47 16.55 -20.89
N LEU A 206 20.04 16.26 -19.71
CA LEU A 206 20.86 17.22 -18.97
C LEU A 206 22.18 17.49 -19.69
N THR A 207 22.62 18.75 -19.63
CA THR A 207 23.96 19.15 -20.09
C THR A 207 25.06 18.63 -19.15
N GLU A 208 26.29 18.48 -19.65
CA GLU A 208 27.42 18.00 -18.83
C GLU A 208 27.65 18.85 -17.57
N ASP A 209 27.50 20.17 -17.66
CA ASP A 209 27.62 21.09 -16.53
C ASP A 209 26.54 20.85 -15.46
N GLN A 210 25.31 20.53 -15.89
CA GLN A 210 24.19 20.22 -14.99
C GLN A 210 24.37 18.85 -14.34
N VAL A 211 24.80 17.86 -15.11
CA VAL A 211 25.14 16.50 -14.63
C VAL A 211 26.23 16.59 -13.58
N ALA A 212 27.34 17.27 -13.86
CA ALA A 212 28.45 17.44 -12.92
C ALA A 212 28.03 18.24 -11.67
N ALA A 213 27.12 19.22 -11.82
CA ALA A 213 26.58 19.94 -10.67
C ALA A 213 25.69 19.04 -9.80
N LEU A 214 24.81 18.23 -10.38
CA LEU A 214 23.97 17.28 -9.65
C LEU A 214 24.82 16.23 -8.93
N ASP A 215 25.71 15.55 -9.66
CA ASP A 215 26.62 14.52 -9.13
C ASP A 215 27.38 14.98 -7.87
N ASN A 216 28.03 16.14 -7.97
CA ASN A 216 28.78 16.70 -6.84
C ASN A 216 27.89 17.00 -5.62
N ASN A 217 26.64 17.40 -5.83
CA ASN A 217 25.73 17.69 -4.72
C ASN A 217 25.15 16.39 -4.14
N LEU A 218 24.73 15.44 -4.98
CA LEU A 218 24.18 14.15 -4.57
C LEU A 218 25.22 13.30 -3.81
N LYS A 219 26.47 13.24 -4.27
CA LYS A 219 27.55 12.57 -3.53
C LYS A 219 27.76 13.14 -2.13
N ASN A 220 27.58 14.44 -1.95
CA ASN A 220 27.70 15.08 -0.64
C ASN A 220 26.51 14.78 0.28
N VAL A 221 25.32 14.59 -0.30
CA VAL A 221 24.10 14.19 0.42
C VAL A 221 24.24 12.73 0.86
N TYR A 222 24.62 11.85 -0.06
CA TYR A 222 24.80 10.42 0.19
C TYR A 222 25.87 10.16 1.26
N LYS A 223 27.00 10.86 1.21
CA LYS A 223 28.05 10.77 2.26
C LYS A 223 27.56 11.14 3.66
N LYS A 224 26.46 11.89 3.78
CA LYS A 224 25.85 12.21 5.08
C LYS A 224 24.81 11.19 5.52
N GLY A 225 24.51 10.19 4.68
CA GLY A 225 23.46 9.20 4.91
C GLY A 225 22.04 9.72 4.66
N ASN A 226 21.89 10.84 3.95
CA ASN A 226 20.57 11.41 3.66
C ASN A 226 20.02 10.86 2.34
N LEU A 227 18.71 10.67 2.28
CA LEU A 227 17.96 10.38 1.04
C LEU A 227 17.22 11.64 0.58
N LEU A 228 17.14 11.86 -0.73
CA LEU A 228 16.43 13.02 -1.30
C LEU A 228 15.32 12.52 -2.20
N ALA A 229 14.12 13.01 -1.94
CA ALA A 229 12.97 12.83 -2.83
C ALA A 229 13.02 13.82 -4.00
N LEU A 230 14.04 13.70 -4.86
CA LEU A 230 13.99 14.34 -6.17
C LEU A 230 12.95 13.61 -7.03
N SER A 231 12.41 14.26 -8.06
CA SER A 231 11.46 13.66 -8.99
C SER A 231 11.87 13.93 -10.43
N SER A 232 11.23 13.23 -11.36
CA SER A 232 11.32 13.48 -12.78
C SER A 232 10.88 14.93 -13.12
N SER A 233 9.87 15.45 -12.40
CA SER A 233 9.44 16.85 -12.51
C SER A 233 10.57 17.84 -12.18
N ASP A 234 11.39 17.55 -11.16
CA ASP A 234 12.52 18.41 -10.81
C ASP A 234 13.61 18.44 -11.89
N LEU A 235 13.85 17.30 -12.56
CA LEU A 235 14.78 17.26 -13.69
C LEU A 235 14.24 18.06 -14.87
N ILE A 236 12.94 18.00 -15.14
CA ILE A 236 12.29 18.85 -16.16
C ILE A 236 12.53 20.32 -15.85
N ASP A 237 12.41 20.75 -14.58
CA ASP A 237 12.66 22.14 -14.21
C ASP A 237 14.11 22.57 -14.41
N ILE A 238 15.06 21.69 -14.10
CA ILE A 238 16.50 21.92 -14.35
C ILE A 238 16.74 22.09 -15.85
N ILE A 239 16.16 21.22 -16.68
CA ILE A 239 16.32 21.22 -18.14
C ILE A 239 15.62 22.44 -18.75
N GLY A 240 14.32 22.56 -18.54
CA GLY A 240 13.44 23.55 -19.16
C GLY A 240 13.83 24.99 -18.81
N ASN A 241 14.32 25.21 -17.59
CA ASN A 241 14.74 26.53 -17.16
C ASN A 241 16.28 26.72 -17.20
N ASN A 242 17.03 25.75 -17.75
CA ASN A 242 18.49 25.78 -17.87
C ASN A 242 19.20 26.19 -16.56
N TYR A 243 18.92 25.46 -15.48
CA TYR A 243 19.49 25.77 -14.16
C TYR A 243 21.01 25.68 -14.20
N ASN A 244 21.67 26.68 -13.59
CA ASN A 244 23.11 26.68 -13.42
C ASN A 244 23.52 25.98 -12.11
N LYS A 245 24.83 25.74 -11.94
CA LYS A 245 25.41 25.09 -10.74
C LYS A 245 24.91 25.65 -9.39
N LYS A 246 24.75 26.97 -9.25
CA LYS A 246 24.25 27.59 -7.99
C LYS A 246 22.77 27.28 -7.74
N GLN A 247 21.97 27.24 -8.79
CA GLN A 247 20.54 26.94 -8.71
C GLN A 247 20.33 25.46 -8.38
N ILE A 248 21.06 24.56 -9.05
CA ILE A 248 21.06 23.12 -8.73
C ILE A 248 21.46 22.87 -7.28
N ASN A 249 22.55 23.48 -6.80
CA ASN A 249 22.94 23.37 -5.38
C ASN A 249 21.89 23.96 -4.42
N SER A 250 21.18 25.01 -4.82
CA SER A 250 20.10 25.57 -3.99
C SER A 250 18.88 24.65 -3.96
N LEU A 251 18.56 23.98 -5.08
CA LEU A 251 17.50 22.99 -5.19
C LEU A 251 17.82 21.78 -4.30
N VAL A 252 19.02 21.20 -4.43
CA VAL A 252 19.45 20.05 -3.61
C VAL A 252 19.41 20.40 -2.12
N LYS A 253 19.83 21.60 -1.72
CA LYS A 253 19.72 22.06 -0.32
C LYS A 253 18.29 22.23 0.17
N ALA A 254 17.37 22.58 -0.73
CA ALA A 254 15.94 22.66 -0.40
C ALA A 254 15.43 21.27 0.00
N TYR A 255 15.74 20.26 -0.82
CA TYR A 255 15.41 18.87 -0.56
C TYR A 255 16.13 18.31 0.68
N GLU A 256 17.42 18.61 0.89
CA GLU A 256 18.13 18.20 2.12
C GLU A 256 17.46 18.78 3.39
N THR A 257 16.91 19.99 3.29
CA THR A 257 16.22 20.63 4.41
C THR A 257 14.85 20.01 4.63
N GLU A 258 14.13 19.75 3.55
CA GLU A 258 12.84 19.06 3.55
C GLU A 258 12.95 17.67 4.20
N THR A 259 13.88 16.83 3.75
CA THR A 259 14.12 15.49 4.32
C THR A 259 14.33 15.55 5.84
N LYS A 260 15.16 16.47 6.34
CA LYS A 260 15.42 16.60 7.80
C LYS A 260 14.18 16.93 8.61
N PHE A 261 13.26 17.72 8.04
CA PHE A 261 12.01 18.03 8.72
C PHE A 261 11.05 16.84 8.70
N TYR A 262 11.02 16.06 7.60
CA TYR A 262 10.24 14.82 7.53
C TYR A 262 10.77 13.75 8.48
N GLU A 263 12.07 13.48 8.52
CA GLU A 263 12.70 12.55 9.49
C GLU A 263 12.35 12.94 10.93
N LYS A 264 12.42 14.25 11.23
CA LYS A 264 12.00 14.76 12.54
C LYS A 264 10.52 14.50 12.79
N ALA A 265 9.65 14.74 11.80
CA ALA A 265 8.22 14.49 11.93
C ALA A 265 7.94 13.01 12.21
N GLN A 266 8.57 12.09 11.48
CA GLN A 266 8.44 10.66 11.70
C GLN A 266 8.92 10.23 13.08
N SER A 267 10.08 10.72 13.53
CA SER A 267 10.57 10.42 14.88
C SER A 267 9.61 10.89 15.98
N LEU A 268 8.83 11.95 15.71
CA LEU A 268 7.79 12.45 16.61
C LEU A 268 6.51 11.60 16.54
N LEU A 269 6.14 11.11 15.35
CA LEU A 269 4.99 10.22 15.17
C LEU A 269 5.23 8.85 15.83
N LEU A 270 6.39 8.23 15.61
CA LEU A 270 6.78 6.98 16.28
C LEU A 270 6.72 7.12 17.80
N LYS A 271 7.27 8.21 18.34
CA LYS A 271 7.17 8.49 19.79
C LYS A 271 5.74 8.77 20.23
N ALA A 272 4.89 9.34 19.39
CA ALA A 272 3.50 9.58 19.72
C ALA A 272 2.75 8.25 19.87
N GLU A 273 3.03 7.29 18.98
CA GLU A 273 2.49 5.93 19.02
C GLU A 273 2.96 5.18 20.27
N GLU A 274 4.26 5.23 20.59
CA GLU A 274 4.83 4.62 21.79
C GLU A 274 4.29 5.21 23.10
N THR A 275 3.98 6.51 23.14
CA THR A 275 3.65 7.23 24.38
C THR A 275 2.19 7.65 24.51
N GLY A 276 1.39 7.51 23.46
CA GLY A 276 0.00 8.00 23.39
C GLY A 276 -0.14 9.52 23.54
N ASN A 277 0.88 10.31 23.17
CA ASN A 277 0.90 11.76 23.40
C ASN A 277 0.55 12.58 22.15
N ASP A 278 -0.70 13.03 22.06
CA ASP A 278 -1.23 13.82 20.94
C ASP A 278 -0.45 15.11 20.63
N LYS A 279 0.26 15.69 21.61
CA LYS A 279 1.09 16.89 21.36
C LYS A 279 2.26 16.61 20.42
N LEU A 280 2.73 15.36 20.38
CA LEU A 280 3.78 14.93 19.46
C LEU A 280 3.26 14.85 18.03
N ILE A 281 2.02 14.42 17.82
CA ILE A 281 1.34 14.43 16.51
C ILE A 281 1.24 15.87 15.98
N LEU A 282 0.79 16.82 16.81
CA LEU A 282 0.75 18.24 16.42
C LEU A 282 2.14 18.81 16.11
N SER A 283 3.17 18.36 16.83
CA SER A 283 4.55 18.79 16.59
C SER A 283 5.13 18.20 15.31
N ALA A 284 4.77 16.97 14.96
CA ALA A 284 5.11 16.33 13.69
C ALA A 284 4.46 17.07 12.52
N ALA A 285 3.17 17.39 12.61
CA ALA A 285 2.46 18.17 11.59
C ALA A 285 3.12 19.54 11.36
N ARG A 286 3.54 20.23 12.44
CA ARG A 286 4.30 21.49 12.33
C ARG A 286 5.68 21.30 11.69
N ALA A 287 6.34 20.17 11.90
CA ALA A 287 7.62 19.88 11.26
C ALA A 287 7.43 19.70 9.74
N MET A 288 6.39 18.98 9.31
CA MET A 288 6.02 18.81 7.90
C MET A 288 5.68 20.15 7.22
N ASP A 289 4.83 20.98 7.84
CA ASP A 289 4.51 22.33 7.33
C ASP A 289 5.75 23.23 7.23
N ASN A 290 6.70 23.09 8.17
CA ASN A 290 7.99 23.79 8.07
C ASN A 290 8.87 23.24 6.94
N ALA A 291 8.82 21.95 6.64
CA ALA A 291 9.54 21.33 5.52
C ALA A 291 9.14 22.03 4.21
N GLU A 292 7.84 22.09 3.93
CA GLU A 292 7.27 22.68 2.73
C GLU A 292 7.58 24.18 2.63
N LYS A 293 7.42 24.93 3.73
CA LYS A 293 7.75 26.36 3.79
C LYS A 293 9.22 26.63 3.49
N GLN A 294 10.13 25.79 3.98
CA GLN A 294 11.56 25.99 3.70
C GLN A 294 11.88 25.64 2.25
N LYS A 295 11.35 24.53 1.72
CA LYS A 295 11.48 24.17 0.30
C LYS A 295 11.01 25.31 -0.61
N ASN A 296 9.81 25.82 -0.39
CA ASN A 296 9.21 26.90 -1.18
C ASN A 296 10.05 28.19 -1.13
N LYS A 297 10.64 28.53 0.02
CA LYS A 297 11.58 29.67 0.12
C LYS A 297 12.82 29.50 -0.75
N PHE A 298 13.33 28.29 -0.92
CA PHE A 298 14.46 28.02 -1.81
C PHE A 298 14.05 28.06 -3.28
N LEU A 299 12.92 27.45 -3.63
CA LEU A 299 12.36 27.49 -4.99
C LEU A 299 12.07 28.93 -5.44
N GLU A 300 11.49 29.75 -4.57
CA GLU A 300 11.28 31.18 -4.85
C GLU A 300 12.58 31.93 -5.12
N LYS A 301 13.67 31.61 -4.40
CA LYS A 301 14.98 32.24 -4.63
C LYS A 301 15.52 31.87 -6.01
N ILE A 302 15.36 30.60 -6.40
CA ILE A 302 15.75 30.12 -7.73
C ILE A 302 14.98 30.89 -8.81
N ASN A 303 13.66 31.02 -8.67
CA ASN A 303 12.81 31.76 -9.63
C ASN A 303 13.17 33.25 -9.69
N LYS A 304 13.41 33.90 -8.54
CA LYS A 304 13.86 35.30 -8.47
C LYS A 304 15.22 35.52 -9.15
N GLU A 305 16.13 34.54 -9.11
CA GLU A 305 17.39 34.62 -9.85
C GLU A 305 17.17 34.48 -11.37
N GLN A 306 16.22 33.68 -11.81
CA GLN A 306 15.87 33.55 -13.22
C GLN A 306 15.24 34.82 -13.78
N ASP A 307 14.27 35.38 -13.07
CA ASP A 307 13.65 36.66 -13.43
C ASP A 307 14.69 37.78 -13.58
N LYS A 308 15.70 37.79 -12.71
CA LYS A 308 16.79 38.76 -12.79
C LYS A 308 17.64 38.56 -14.05
N LYS A 309 17.90 37.31 -14.46
CA LYS A 309 18.62 37.01 -15.71
C LYS A 309 17.81 37.41 -16.94
N ILE A 310 16.52 37.04 -16.98
CA ILE A 310 15.60 37.40 -18.07
C ILE A 310 15.53 38.92 -18.22
N LYS A 311 15.25 39.64 -17.14
CA LYS A 311 15.20 41.12 -17.14
C LYS A 311 16.54 41.76 -17.54
N LYS A 312 17.68 41.12 -17.26
CA LYS A 312 18.99 41.62 -17.69
C LYS A 312 19.21 41.40 -19.19
N ALA A 313 18.86 40.22 -19.71
CA ALA A 313 18.94 39.91 -21.14
C ALA A 313 18.01 40.82 -21.96
N GLU A 314 16.76 41.02 -21.52
CA GLU A 314 15.82 41.96 -22.14
C GLU A 314 16.37 43.39 -22.19
N LYS A 315 16.99 43.86 -21.09
CA LYS A 315 17.64 45.18 -21.05
C LYS A 315 18.84 45.28 -21.99
N GLU A 316 19.62 44.21 -22.16
CA GLU A 316 20.76 44.18 -23.08
C GLU A 316 20.29 44.17 -24.55
N ILE A 317 19.25 43.39 -24.87
CA ILE A 317 18.60 43.39 -26.20
C ILE A 317 18.01 44.77 -26.51
N THR A 318 17.34 45.40 -25.54
CA THR A 318 16.78 46.75 -25.73
C THR A 318 17.90 47.79 -25.90
N LYS A 319 19.03 47.64 -25.21
CA LYS A 319 20.21 48.50 -25.38
C LYS A 319 20.89 48.33 -26.73
N SER A 320 21.02 47.10 -27.24
CA SER A 320 21.61 46.85 -28.57
C SER A 320 20.70 47.37 -29.68
N LEU A 321 19.39 47.14 -29.60
CA LEU A 321 18.39 47.70 -30.53
C LEU A 321 18.39 49.24 -30.53
N ASN A 322 18.53 49.87 -29.35
CA ASN A 322 18.64 51.33 -29.22
C ASN A 322 19.99 51.89 -29.72
N LYS A 323 21.04 51.06 -29.77
CA LYS A 323 22.36 51.45 -30.28
C LYS A 323 22.39 51.37 -31.81
N GLU A 324 21.81 50.32 -32.39
CA GLU A 324 21.64 50.18 -33.85
C GLU A 324 20.73 51.27 -34.45
N SER A 325 19.68 51.69 -33.73
CA SER A 325 18.81 52.78 -34.18
C SER A 325 19.50 54.15 -34.14
N LYS A 326 20.37 54.41 -33.16
CA LYS A 326 21.20 55.64 -33.10
C LYS A 326 22.33 55.68 -34.13
N GLU A 327 22.89 54.53 -34.51
CA GLU A 327 23.86 54.44 -35.61
C GLU A 327 23.19 54.67 -36.97
N LYS A 328 21.97 54.15 -37.18
CA LYS A 328 21.16 54.43 -38.39
C LYS A 328 20.71 55.90 -38.49
N GLU A 329 20.43 56.57 -37.38
CA GLU A 329 20.13 58.01 -37.36
C GLU A 329 21.36 58.87 -37.75
N LYS A 330 22.55 58.54 -37.24
CA LYS A 330 23.79 59.25 -37.62
C LYS A 330 24.17 59.08 -39.09
N ASP A 331 23.93 57.90 -39.68
CA ASP A 331 24.15 57.68 -41.11
C ASP A 331 23.13 58.43 -41.99
N SER A 332 21.91 58.66 -41.49
CA SER A 332 20.90 59.48 -42.19
C SER A 332 21.25 60.98 -42.17
N ASP A 333 21.87 61.47 -41.10
CA ASP A 333 22.34 62.86 -40.98
C ASP A 333 23.61 63.16 -41.79
N ILE A 334 24.44 62.16 -42.06
CA ILE A 334 25.60 62.31 -42.95
C ILE A 334 25.14 62.35 -44.42
N LYS A 335 24.14 61.55 -44.82
CA LYS A 335 23.55 61.61 -46.18
C LYS A 335 22.72 62.86 -46.45
N SER A 336 22.13 63.48 -45.42
CA SER A 336 21.39 64.74 -45.57
C SER A 336 22.32 65.96 -45.77
N LYS A 337 23.58 65.90 -45.30
CA LYS A 337 24.58 66.96 -45.53
C LYS A 337 25.34 66.86 -46.86
N THR A 338 25.48 65.68 -47.46
CA THR A 338 26.06 65.53 -48.81
C THR A 338 25.07 65.90 -49.92
N ASN A 339 23.77 65.65 -49.77
CA ASN A 339 22.77 66.01 -50.78
C ASN A 339 22.43 67.51 -50.83
N LYS A 340 22.77 68.30 -49.82
CA LYS A 340 22.51 69.76 -49.81
C LYS A 340 23.57 70.58 -50.57
N LYS A 341 24.72 69.99 -50.94
CA LYS A 341 25.77 70.68 -51.72
C LYS A 341 25.63 70.48 -53.23
N ASP A 342 24.92 69.44 -53.69
CA ASP A 342 24.72 69.16 -55.12
C ASP A 342 23.38 69.66 -55.69
N SER A 343 22.43 70.08 -54.85
CA SER A 343 21.13 70.61 -55.30
C SER A 343 21.16 72.08 -55.75
N ASP A 344 22.16 72.87 -55.36
CA ASP A 344 22.27 74.30 -55.73
C ASP A 344 22.98 74.56 -57.07
N LYS A 345 23.49 73.52 -57.75
CA LYS A 345 24.16 73.67 -59.06
C LYS A 345 23.34 73.23 -60.28
N LYS A 346 22.13 72.68 -60.10
CA LYS A 346 21.31 72.12 -61.20
C LYS A 346 19.94 72.79 -61.44
N SER A 347 19.62 73.88 -60.74
CA SER A 347 18.33 74.59 -60.89
C SER A 347 18.36 75.81 -61.85
N LYS A 348 19.47 76.07 -62.57
CA LYS A 348 19.59 77.21 -63.52
C LYS A 348 19.65 76.87 -65.02
N THR A 349 19.42 75.63 -65.44
CA THR A 349 19.64 75.21 -66.84
C THR A 349 18.54 74.36 -67.50
N ASN A 350 17.27 74.49 -67.11
CA ASN A 350 16.17 73.78 -67.79
C ASN A 350 14.89 74.63 -67.95
N LYS A 351 15.02 75.88 -68.41
CA LYS A 351 13.90 76.74 -68.86
C LYS A 351 14.15 77.38 -70.24
N LYS A 352 14.76 76.62 -71.15
CA LYS A 352 14.85 76.92 -72.59
C LYS A 352 15.06 75.60 -73.33
N ASN A 353 14.08 75.20 -74.15
CA ASN A 353 14.06 74.09 -75.12
C ASN A 353 12.88 73.13 -74.92
N SER A 354 11.67 73.67 -74.93
CA SER A 354 10.46 72.92 -75.26
C SER A 354 9.76 73.64 -76.43
N ASP A 355 10.43 73.66 -77.58
CA ASP A 355 9.84 74.09 -78.86
C ASP A 355 10.71 73.56 -80.01
N LYS A 356 10.50 72.27 -80.34
CA LYS A 356 10.59 71.74 -81.72
C LYS A 356 10.47 70.21 -81.74
N LYS A 357 9.72 69.75 -82.73
CA LYS A 357 9.69 68.39 -83.30
C LYS A 357 8.80 67.36 -82.59
N SER A 358 7.50 67.58 -82.70
CA SER A 358 6.55 66.51 -83.04
C SER A 358 6.54 66.29 -84.57
N LYS A 359 7.19 65.23 -85.07
CA LYS A 359 6.87 64.59 -86.37
C LYS A 359 7.76 63.37 -86.60
N LYS A 360 7.14 62.29 -87.11
CA LYS A 360 7.66 60.96 -87.51
C LYS A 360 7.90 60.01 -86.34
N GLU A 361 7.53 58.72 -86.35
CA GLU A 361 6.98 57.72 -87.30
C GLU A 361 6.51 56.59 -86.36
N LYS A 362 5.26 56.11 -86.29
CA LYS A 362 4.57 55.15 -87.16
C LYS A 362 5.49 54.22 -87.95
N THR A 363 5.81 53.03 -87.42
CA THR A 363 5.63 51.69 -88.06
C THR A 363 6.26 50.55 -87.23
N THR A 364 5.54 49.41 -87.18
CA THR A 364 5.98 47.99 -86.99
C THR A 364 6.71 47.61 -85.69
N SER A 365 6.37 46.55 -84.96
CA SER A 365 5.43 45.42 -85.11
C SER A 365 5.16 44.84 -83.72
#